data_AF-A0A7C6FA23-F1
#
_entry.id   AF-A0A7C6FA23-F1
#
_cell.length_a   1.000
_cell.length_b   1.000
_cell.length_c   1.000
_cell.angle_alpha   90.00
_cell.angle_beta   90.00
_cell.angle_gamma   90.00
#
_symmetry.space_group_name_H-M   'P 1'
#
loop_
_entity.id
_entity.type
_entity.pdbx_description
1 polymer ?
#
loop_
_entity_poly.entity_id
_entity_poly.type
_entity_poly.pdbx_seq_one_letter_code
_entity_poly.pdbx_strand_id
1 'polypeptide(L)'
;MTLLSEAIARYHRILEEYAKSGSPWIGELHEEFARRKLKANGRPLSPVLRPHFITRRQYENLAAAAEALSSAIHRVRDLALKEPQVMAKLGLLPGERMLVSLDPGYSIPAVASLLEATVVNGHLHLSAPRADLPRGAVLSDLLAEAFLETAPMKEFRKRFKVARPAGVKPLA
;
A
#
# COMPACT_ATOMS: atom_id res chain seq x y z
N MET A 1 20.77 -0.68 17.57
CA MET A 1 19.38 -0.98 17.17
C MET A 1 18.84 0.21 16.39
N THR A 2 18.14 -0.02 15.28
CA THR A 2 17.48 1.07 14.53
C THR A 2 16.20 1.50 15.24
N LEU A 3 15.75 2.75 15.02
CA LEU A 3 14.47 3.26 15.53
C LEU A 3 13.31 2.29 15.24
N LEU A 4 13.30 1.69 14.04
CA LEU A 4 12.28 0.73 13.63
C LEU A 4 12.31 -0.56 14.47
N SER A 5 13.51 -1.11 14.72
CA SER A 5 13.65 -2.31 15.55
C SER A 5 13.20 -2.08 17.00
N GLU A 6 13.48 -0.89 17.55
CA GLU A 6 13.00 -0.51 18.89
C GLU A 6 11.47 -0.37 18.92
N ALA A 7 10.89 0.30 17.93
CA ALA A 7 9.45 0.44 17.77
C ALA A 7 8.74 -0.93 17.69
N ILE A 8 9.26 -1.85 16.88
CA ILE A 8 8.74 -3.21 16.75
C ILE A 8 8.82 -3.96 18.08
N ALA A 9 9.98 -3.95 18.73
CA ALA A 9 10.18 -4.64 20.00
C ALA A 9 9.25 -4.08 21.10
N ARG A 10 9.05 -2.75 21.15
CA ARG A 10 8.12 -2.13 22.09
C ARG A 10 6.69 -2.55 21.81
N TYR A 11 6.24 -2.55 20.55
CA TYR A 11 4.88 -2.95 20.22
C TYR A 11 4.61 -4.41 20.60
N HIS A 12 5.57 -5.32 20.37
CA HIS A 12 5.45 -6.70 20.83
C HIS A 12 5.28 -6.80 22.36
N ARG A 13 6.08 -6.06 23.14
CA ARG A 13 5.92 -6.03 24.60
C ARG A 13 4.54 -5.56 25.04
N ILE A 14 4.00 -4.52 24.38
CA ILE A 14 2.63 -4.04 24.65
C ILE A 14 1.62 -5.16 24.37
N LEU A 15 1.73 -5.86 23.24
CA LEU A 15 0.84 -6.99 22.94
C LEU A 15 0.92 -8.10 24.00
N GLU A 16 2.12 -8.42 24.48
CA GLU A 16 2.33 -9.41 25.54
C GLU A 16 1.71 -8.97 26.88
N GLU A 17 1.83 -7.69 27.23
CA GLU A 17 1.22 -7.11 28.44
C GLU A 17 -0.31 -7.18 28.38
N TYR A 18 -0.91 -6.78 27.26
CA TYR A 18 -2.35 -6.85 27.03
C TYR A 18 -2.88 -8.29 27.00
N ALA A 19 -2.09 -9.24 26.49
CA ALA A 19 -2.44 -10.66 26.52
C ALA A 19 -2.47 -11.20 27.95
N LYS A 20 -1.48 -10.83 28.78
CA LYS A 20 -1.43 -11.20 30.21
C LYS A 20 -2.56 -10.59 31.02
N SER A 21 -2.97 -9.37 30.69
CA SER A 21 -4.05 -8.67 31.41
C SER A 21 -5.46 -9.16 31.04
N GLY A 22 -5.59 -10.08 30.07
CA GLY A 22 -6.90 -10.55 29.60
C GLY A 22 -7.74 -9.46 28.92
N SER A 23 -7.10 -8.46 28.29
CA SER A 23 -7.81 -7.34 27.70
C SER A 23 -8.71 -7.78 26.52
N PRO A 24 -9.94 -7.25 26.41
CA PRO A 24 -10.90 -7.63 25.37
C PRO A 24 -10.61 -7.01 23.98
N TRP A 25 -9.54 -6.24 23.84
CA TRP A 25 -9.27 -5.42 22.64
C TRP A 25 -9.24 -6.20 21.31
N ILE A 26 -8.91 -7.49 21.33
CA ILE A 26 -8.96 -8.34 20.13
C ILE A 26 -10.40 -8.56 19.67
N GLY A 27 -11.32 -8.78 20.62
CA GLY A 27 -12.75 -8.89 20.34
C GLY A 27 -13.31 -7.58 19.78
N GLU A 28 -12.96 -6.46 20.43
CA GLU A 28 -13.31 -5.11 19.96
C GLU A 28 -12.79 -4.86 18.53
N LEU A 29 -11.55 -5.26 18.23
CA LEU A 29 -10.98 -5.15 16.89
C LEU A 29 -11.76 -6.01 15.86
N HIS A 30 -12.20 -7.20 16.23
CA HIS A 30 -13.01 -8.05 15.35
C HIS A 30 -14.41 -7.47 15.09
N GLU A 31 -15.01 -6.83 16.08
CA GLU A 31 -16.27 -6.08 15.92
C GLU A 31 -16.08 -4.87 15.00
N GLU A 32 -14.99 -4.12 15.18
CA GLU A 32 -14.61 -3.02 14.29
C GLU A 32 -14.42 -3.47 12.85
N PHE A 33 -13.75 -4.61 12.62
CA PHE A 33 -13.64 -5.20 11.30
C PHE A 33 -15.00 -5.59 10.72
N ALA A 34 -15.93 -6.10 11.53
CA ALA A 34 -17.29 -6.40 11.06
C ALA A 34 -18.02 -5.10 10.64
N ARG A 35 -17.99 -4.09 11.50
CA ARG A 35 -18.66 -2.79 11.30
C ARG A 35 -18.16 -2.07 10.04
N ARG A 36 -16.86 -2.13 9.78
CA ARG A 36 -16.21 -1.50 8.62
C ARG A 36 -16.22 -2.36 7.35
N LYS A 37 -16.93 -3.50 7.36
CA LYS A 37 -16.96 -4.48 6.25
C LYS A 37 -15.56 -4.99 5.84
N LEU A 38 -14.66 -5.10 6.82
CA LEU A 38 -13.29 -5.60 6.67
C LEU A 38 -13.19 -7.12 6.94
N LYS A 39 -14.19 -7.88 6.48
CA LYS A 39 -14.19 -9.34 6.52
C LYS A 39 -14.32 -9.90 5.11
N ALA A 40 -13.54 -10.92 4.80
CA ALA A 40 -13.65 -11.70 3.58
C ALA A 40 -13.99 -13.15 3.93
N ASN A 41 -15.06 -13.70 3.36
CA ASN A 41 -15.52 -15.07 3.61
C ASN A 41 -15.67 -15.39 5.11
N GLY A 42 -16.22 -14.44 5.88
CA GLY A 42 -16.42 -14.56 7.32
C GLY A 42 -15.16 -14.36 8.20
N ARG A 43 -13.98 -14.18 7.60
CA ARG A 43 -12.70 -13.99 8.32
C ARG A 43 -12.26 -12.53 8.30
N PRO A 44 -11.63 -12.03 9.38
CA PRO A 44 -10.90 -10.76 9.36
C PRO A 44 -9.92 -10.65 8.19
N LEU A 45 -9.83 -9.48 7.56
CA LEU A 45 -8.86 -9.24 6.49
C LEU A 45 -7.40 -9.28 6.98
N SER A 46 -7.13 -8.88 8.23
CA SER A 46 -5.80 -8.96 8.82
C SER A 46 -5.71 -10.13 9.81
N PRO A 47 -4.90 -11.17 9.53
CA PRO A 47 -4.66 -12.26 10.48
C PRO A 47 -3.56 -11.91 11.50
N VAL A 48 -2.87 -10.77 11.35
CA VAL A 48 -1.78 -10.33 12.20
C VAL A 48 -2.20 -9.16 13.10
N LEU A 49 -1.67 -9.16 14.33
CA LEU A 49 -1.99 -8.16 15.36
C LEU A 49 -1.06 -6.94 15.36
N ARG A 50 0.10 -7.03 14.68
CA ARG A 50 1.05 -5.93 14.56
C ARG A 50 0.95 -5.30 13.17
N PRO A 51 0.59 -4.00 13.05
CA PRO A 51 0.71 -3.26 11.80
C PRO A 51 2.15 -3.26 11.27
N HIS A 52 2.30 -3.19 9.95
CA HIS A 52 3.62 -3.06 9.34
C HIS A 52 4.14 -1.62 9.55
N PHE A 53 5.14 -1.45 10.42
CA PHE A 53 5.75 -0.16 10.65
C PHE A 53 6.81 0.15 9.59
N ILE A 54 6.80 1.39 9.11
CA ILE A 54 7.84 1.98 8.26
C ILE A 54 8.24 3.32 8.86
N THR A 55 9.51 3.66 8.77
CA THR A 55 9.98 5.00 9.16
C THR A 55 9.53 6.04 8.14
N ARG A 56 9.42 7.30 8.56
CA ARG A 56 9.11 8.43 7.66
C ARG A 56 10.04 8.48 6.45
N ARG A 57 11.35 8.34 6.68
CA ARG A 57 12.36 8.31 5.61
C ARG A 57 12.16 7.13 4.64
N GLN A 58 11.81 5.94 5.15
CA GLN A 58 11.51 4.80 4.28
C GLN A 58 10.27 5.04 3.43
N TYR A 59 9.22 5.64 4.02
CA TYR A 59 8.02 6.02 3.27
C TYR A 59 8.29 7.08 2.20
N GLU A 60 9.06 8.12 2.52
CA GLU A 60 9.41 9.19 1.57
C GLU A 60 10.26 8.64 0.41
N ASN A 61 11.22 7.76 0.70
CA ASN A 61 12.01 7.08 -0.34
C ASN A 61 11.13 6.17 -1.22
N LEU A 62 10.18 5.46 -0.61
CA LEU A 62 9.22 4.61 -1.31
C LEU A 62 8.35 5.45 -2.26
N ALA A 63 7.79 6.55 -1.77
CA ALA A 63 6.94 7.45 -2.56
C ALA A 63 7.73 8.04 -3.73
N ALA A 64 8.92 8.60 -3.47
CA ALA A 64 9.75 9.19 -4.50
C ALA A 64 10.16 8.19 -5.60
N ALA A 65 10.53 6.96 -5.21
CA ALA A 65 10.89 5.91 -6.17
C ALA A 65 9.68 5.46 -7.01
N ALA A 66 8.52 5.31 -6.38
CA ALA A 66 7.27 4.95 -7.08
C ALA A 66 6.85 6.04 -8.07
N GLU A 67 6.91 7.31 -7.68
CA GLU A 67 6.62 8.47 -8.53
C GLU A 67 7.59 8.57 -9.72
N ALA A 68 8.89 8.35 -9.47
CA ALA A 68 9.91 8.35 -10.52
C ALA A 68 9.68 7.21 -11.54
N LEU A 69 9.38 5.99 -11.06
CA LEU A 69 9.08 4.86 -11.94
C LEU A 69 7.80 5.09 -12.75
N SER A 70 6.73 5.55 -12.11
CA SER A 70 5.47 5.90 -12.79
C SER A 70 5.68 6.96 -13.87
N SER A 71 6.46 8.00 -13.55
CA SER A 71 6.82 9.05 -14.51
C SER A 71 7.66 8.51 -15.67
N ALA A 72 8.60 7.60 -15.42
CA ALA A 72 9.40 6.96 -16.47
C ALA A 72 8.53 6.11 -17.41
N ILE A 73 7.59 5.33 -16.85
CA ILE A 73 6.66 4.51 -17.63
C ILE A 73 5.79 5.39 -18.53
N HIS A 74 5.24 6.48 -18.01
CA HIS A 74 4.44 7.42 -18.81
C HIS A 74 5.25 8.07 -19.93
N ARG A 75 6.49 8.49 -19.66
CA ARG A 75 7.38 9.05 -20.70
C ARG A 75 7.71 8.05 -21.79
N VAL A 76 8.03 6.81 -21.42
CA VAL A 76 8.33 5.74 -22.40
C VAL A 76 7.10 5.43 -23.24
N ARG A 77 5.91 5.37 -22.63
CA ARG A 77 4.64 5.21 -23.35
C ARG A 77 4.42 6.33 -24.36
N ASP A 78 4.47 7.58 -23.91
CA ASP A 78 4.20 8.74 -24.76
C ASP A 78 5.20 8.85 -25.91
N LEU A 79 6.46 8.50 -25.65
CA LEU A 79 7.50 8.42 -26.67
C LEU A 79 7.22 7.29 -27.67
N ALA A 80 6.86 6.09 -27.19
CA ALA A 80 6.54 4.96 -28.05
C ALA A 80 5.36 5.25 -28.98
N LEU A 81 4.32 5.94 -28.49
CA LEU A 81 3.16 6.33 -29.30
C LEU A 81 3.49 7.35 -30.40
N LYS A 82 4.53 8.18 -30.20
CA LYS A 82 4.97 9.20 -31.17
C LYS A 82 6.05 8.70 -32.12
N GLU A 83 6.91 7.80 -31.65
CA GLU A 83 8.11 7.35 -32.36
C GLU A 83 8.04 5.85 -32.69
N PRO A 84 7.80 5.48 -33.97
CA PRO A 84 7.70 4.08 -34.39
C PRO A 84 8.95 3.25 -34.05
N GLN A 85 10.13 3.87 -34.01
CA GLN A 85 11.38 3.21 -33.65
C GLN A 85 11.41 2.78 -32.17
N VAL A 86 10.79 3.55 -31.28
CA VAL A 86 10.65 3.19 -29.86
C VAL A 86 9.57 2.13 -29.69
N MET A 87 8.44 2.26 -30.40
CA MET A 87 7.38 1.25 -30.42
C MET A 87 7.91 -0.13 -30.84
N ALA A 88 8.79 -0.19 -31.85
CA ALA A 88 9.38 -1.43 -32.33
C ALA A 88 10.23 -2.16 -31.27
N LYS A 89 10.81 -1.44 -30.30
CA LYS A 89 11.62 -2.01 -29.22
C LYS A 89 10.79 -2.65 -28.11
N LEU A 90 9.49 -2.34 -28.04
CA LEU A 90 8.60 -2.90 -27.01
C LEU A 90 8.23 -4.37 -27.25
N GLY A 91 8.57 -4.93 -28.41
CA GLY A 91 8.36 -6.36 -28.71
C GLY A 91 6.88 -6.77 -28.82
N LEU A 92 5.99 -5.82 -29.05
CA LEU A 92 4.55 -6.05 -29.15
C LEU A 92 4.21 -7.01 -30.31
N LEU A 93 3.27 -7.92 -30.08
CA LEU A 93 2.67 -8.76 -31.11
C LEU A 93 1.89 -7.92 -32.13
N PRO A 94 1.67 -8.43 -33.37
CA PRO A 94 0.94 -7.67 -34.40
C PRO A 94 -0.44 -7.16 -33.94
N GLY A 95 -1.20 -7.99 -33.20
CA GLY A 95 -2.49 -7.60 -32.65
C GLY A 95 -2.40 -6.54 -31.56
N GLU A 96 -1.38 -6.61 -30.70
CA GLU A 96 -1.14 -5.60 -29.66
C GLU A 96 -0.76 -4.26 -30.27
N ARG A 97 0.09 -4.26 -31.31
CA ARG A 97 0.43 -3.03 -32.05
C ARG A 97 -0.81 -2.38 -32.64
N MET A 98 -1.69 -3.18 -33.25
CA MET A 98 -2.95 -2.69 -33.79
C MET A 98 -3.80 -2.03 -32.69
N LEU A 99 -3.91 -2.65 -31.51
CA LEU A 99 -4.68 -2.10 -30.38
C LEU A 99 -4.06 -0.80 -29.82
N VAL A 100 -2.74 -0.75 -29.68
CA VAL A 100 -2.02 0.44 -29.15
C VAL A 100 -2.11 1.63 -30.10
N SER A 101 -2.24 1.39 -31.42
CA SER A 101 -2.42 2.44 -32.42
C SER A 101 -3.82 3.08 -32.43
N LEU A 102 -4.79 2.47 -31.76
CA LEU A 102 -6.12 3.06 -31.65
C LEU A 102 -6.08 4.25 -30.69
N ASP A 103 -6.65 5.38 -31.10
CA ASP A 103 -6.88 6.51 -30.19
C ASP A 103 -7.99 6.12 -29.20
N PRO A 104 -7.67 6.01 -27.90
CA PRO A 104 -8.68 5.66 -26.90
C PRO A 104 -9.70 6.78 -26.64
N GLY A 105 -9.44 8.01 -27.12
CA GLY A 105 -10.29 9.19 -26.84
C GLY A 105 -10.13 9.74 -25.41
N TYR A 106 -9.17 9.25 -24.64
CA TYR A 106 -8.82 9.74 -23.31
C TYR A 106 -7.30 9.85 -23.13
N SER A 107 -6.86 10.86 -22.37
CA SER A 107 -5.43 11.16 -22.18
C SER A 107 -4.75 10.31 -21.10
N ILE A 108 -5.52 9.59 -20.27
CA ILE A 108 -5.01 8.83 -19.12
C ILE A 108 -5.42 7.35 -19.28
N PRO A 109 -4.52 6.45 -19.70
CA PRO A 109 -4.82 5.04 -19.95
C PRO A 109 -5.15 4.22 -18.71
N ALA A 110 -4.59 4.59 -17.56
CA ALA A 110 -4.80 3.89 -16.30
C ALA A 110 -5.07 4.92 -15.19
N VAL A 111 -6.36 5.18 -14.95
CA VAL A 111 -6.82 6.08 -13.87
C VAL A 111 -6.45 5.54 -12.49
N ALA A 112 -6.34 4.21 -12.36
CA ALA A 112 -5.84 3.54 -11.17
C ALA A 112 -4.83 2.47 -11.57
N SER A 113 -3.62 2.53 -11.01
CA SER A 113 -2.63 1.46 -11.06
C SER A 113 -2.06 1.22 -9.68
N LEU A 114 -1.68 -0.03 -9.40
CA LEU A 114 -1.07 -0.44 -8.15
C LEU A 114 0.38 -0.84 -8.40
N LEU A 115 1.30 -0.17 -7.72
CA LEU A 115 2.70 -0.56 -7.67
C LEU A 115 2.95 -1.29 -6.35
N GLU A 116 3.39 -2.54 -6.39
CA GLU A 116 3.74 -3.25 -5.16
C GLU A 116 5.20 -3.01 -4.82
N ALA A 117 5.47 -2.87 -3.53
CA ALA A 117 6.78 -2.59 -3.01
C ALA A 117 7.12 -3.57 -1.89
N THR A 118 8.33 -4.11 -1.94
CA THR A 118 8.92 -4.85 -0.81
C THR A 118 10.09 -4.06 -0.25
N VAL A 119 10.08 -3.82 1.06
CA VAL A 119 11.17 -3.16 1.77
C VAL A 119 11.91 -4.19 2.61
N VAL A 120 13.18 -4.46 2.27
CA VAL A 120 14.04 -5.42 2.98
C VAL A 120 15.33 -4.72 3.38
N ASN A 121 15.61 -4.62 4.68
CA ASN A 121 16.83 -3.99 5.21
C ASN A 121 17.10 -2.55 4.68
N GLY A 122 16.05 -1.82 4.31
CA GLY A 122 16.17 -0.48 3.71
C GLY A 122 16.36 -0.46 2.19
N HIS A 123 16.49 -1.62 1.55
CA HIS A 123 16.37 -1.76 0.10
C HIS A 123 14.90 -1.82 -0.30
N LEU A 124 14.58 -1.13 -1.39
CA LEU A 124 13.25 -1.07 -1.96
C LEU A 124 13.24 -1.85 -3.29
N HIS A 125 12.33 -2.80 -3.40
CA HIS A 125 12.04 -3.51 -4.64
C HIS A 125 10.63 -3.17 -5.08
N LEU A 126 10.49 -2.62 -6.29
CA LEU A 126 9.21 -2.30 -6.91
C LEU A 126 8.88 -3.38 -7.94
N SER A 127 7.68 -3.94 -7.88
CA SER A 127 7.16 -4.80 -8.95
C SER A 127 6.55 -3.96 -10.07
N ALA A 128 6.28 -4.57 -11.23
CA ALA A 128 5.61 -3.86 -12.32
C ALA A 128 4.20 -3.39 -11.90
N PRO A 129 3.74 -2.21 -12.36
CA PRO A 129 2.42 -1.73 -12.00
C PRO A 129 1.36 -2.67 -12.55
N ARG A 130 0.38 -2.99 -11.71
CA ARG A 130 -0.83 -3.69 -12.13
C ARG A 130 -1.94 -2.68 -12.38
N ALA A 131 -2.59 -2.79 -13.53
CA ALA A 131 -3.76 -1.99 -13.89
C ALA A 131 -5.08 -2.61 -13.38
N ASP A 132 -5.00 -3.64 -12.52
CA ASP A 132 -6.17 -4.28 -11.94
C ASP A 132 -6.72 -3.49 -10.75
N LEU A 133 -7.97 -3.77 -10.40
CA LEU A 133 -8.72 -3.04 -9.38
C LEU A 133 -7.92 -3.02 -8.06
N PRO A 134 -7.54 -1.85 -7.51
CA PRO A 134 -6.63 -1.74 -6.37
C PRO A 134 -7.36 -2.05 -5.07
N ARG A 135 -7.93 -3.26 -4.95
CA ARG A 135 -8.73 -3.72 -3.80
C ARG A 135 -7.98 -3.53 -2.49
N GLY A 136 -6.67 -3.77 -2.51
CA GLY A 136 -5.78 -3.56 -1.37
C GLY A 136 -5.67 -2.09 -0.95
N ALA A 137 -5.66 -1.14 -1.89
CA ALA A 137 -5.51 0.29 -1.58
C ALA A 137 -6.74 0.83 -0.82
N VAL A 138 -7.95 0.48 -1.28
CA VAL A 138 -9.21 0.93 -0.63
C VAL A 138 -9.33 0.37 0.79
N LEU A 139 -8.99 -0.90 0.98
CA LEU A 139 -9.10 -1.56 2.28
C LEU A 139 -7.99 -1.15 3.24
N SER A 140 -6.81 -0.76 2.74
CA SER A 140 -5.66 -0.40 3.57
C SER A 140 -5.93 0.80 4.47
N ASP A 141 -6.69 1.80 4.00
CA ASP A 141 -6.97 2.99 4.80
C ASP A 141 -7.91 2.67 5.97
N LEU A 142 -8.98 1.94 5.68
CA LEU A 142 -9.94 1.47 6.69
C LEU A 142 -9.29 0.54 7.72
N LEU A 143 -8.37 -0.33 7.29
CA LEU A 143 -7.58 -1.18 8.19
C LEU A 143 -6.66 -0.34 9.09
N ALA A 144 -5.95 0.63 8.51
CA ALA A 144 -5.07 1.51 9.28
C ALA A 144 -5.84 2.28 10.36
N GLU A 145 -7.01 2.82 10.04
CA GLU A 145 -7.88 3.48 11.01
C GLU A 145 -8.36 2.54 12.12
N ALA A 146 -8.80 1.33 11.78
CA ALA A 146 -9.21 0.35 12.78
C ALA A 146 -8.08 0.04 13.77
N PHE A 147 -6.84 -0.16 13.27
CA PHE A 147 -5.68 -0.39 14.13
C PHE A 147 -5.28 0.84 14.96
N LEU A 148 -5.40 2.05 14.40
CA LEU A 148 -5.09 3.31 15.10
C LEU A 148 -5.93 3.52 16.37
N GLU A 149 -7.13 2.96 16.40
CA GLU A 149 -8.08 3.09 17.51
C GLU A 149 -7.93 2.01 18.60
N THR A 150 -7.14 0.97 18.36
CA THR A 150 -6.93 -0.11 19.34
C THR A 150 -6.21 0.36 20.59
N ALA A 151 -6.50 -0.28 21.73
CA ALA A 151 -5.84 0.05 23.00
C ALA A 151 -4.30 -0.14 22.96
N PRO A 152 -3.74 -1.23 22.40
CA PRO A 152 -2.29 -1.35 22.21
C PRO A 152 -1.66 -0.23 21.37
N MET A 153 -2.35 0.22 20.31
CA MET A 153 -1.86 1.33 19.48
C MET A 153 -1.92 2.67 20.21
N LYS A 154 -2.99 2.91 20.98
CA LYS A 154 -3.11 4.10 21.84
C LYS A 154 -2.00 4.17 22.87
N GLU A 155 -1.61 3.05 23.47
CA GLU A 155 -0.44 3.02 24.35
C GLU A 155 0.86 3.27 23.57
N PHE A 156 1.06 2.60 22.45
CA PHE A 156 2.25 2.74 21.62
C PHE A 156 2.50 4.19 21.19
N ARG A 157 1.42 4.91 20.86
CA ARG A 157 1.44 6.33 20.47
C ARG A 157 1.86 7.30 21.59
N LYS A 158 1.90 6.86 22.85
CA LYS A 158 2.46 7.67 23.96
C LYS A 158 3.96 7.93 23.80
N ARG A 159 4.68 7.00 23.14
CA ARG A 159 6.13 7.08 22.93
C ARG A 159 6.52 7.35 21.49
N PHE A 160 5.77 6.85 20.52
CA PHE A 160 6.08 6.98 19.10
C PHE A 160 5.05 7.85 18.37
N LYS A 161 5.54 8.78 17.53
CA LYS A 161 4.67 9.53 16.61
C LYS A 161 4.27 8.63 15.45
N VAL A 162 3.04 8.13 15.47
CA VAL A 162 2.47 7.25 14.42
C VAL A 162 1.44 8.02 13.61
N ALA A 163 1.52 7.88 12.29
CA ALA A 163 0.53 8.36 11.35
C ALA A 163 0.28 7.26 10.29
N ARG A 164 -0.91 7.24 9.71
CA ARG A 164 -1.18 6.44 8.51
C ARG A 164 -0.60 7.13 7.27
N PRO A 165 -0.22 6.37 6.23
CA PRO A 165 0.01 6.93 4.90
C PRO A 165 -1.21 7.75 4.46
N ALA A 166 -1.00 8.80 3.68
CA ALA A 166 -2.11 9.59 3.14
C ALA A 166 -2.94 8.70 2.21
N GLY A 167 -4.22 8.49 2.55
CA GLY A 167 -5.19 7.90 1.64
C GLY A 167 -5.64 8.93 0.60
N VAL A 168 -5.92 8.48 -0.63
CA VAL A 168 -6.64 9.30 -1.61
C VAL A 168 -8.10 9.35 -1.14
N LYS A 169 -8.70 10.55 -1.12
CA LYS A 169 -10.16 10.66 -0.93
C LYS A 169 -10.84 9.76 -1.98
N PRO A 170 -11.89 9.00 -1.62
CA PRO A 170 -12.69 8.32 -2.63
C PRO A 170 -13.06 9.33 -3.71
N LEU A 171 -12.87 8.97 -4.98
CA LEU A 171 -13.43 9.76 -6.08
C LEU A 171 -14.94 9.80 -5.84
N ALA A 172 -15.44 10.99 -5.46
CA ALA A 172 -16.85 11.24 -5.23
C ALA A 172 -17.62 11.28 -6.55
#